data_AF-A0A7C1T522-F1
#
_entry.id   AF-A0A7C1T522-F1
#
_cell.length_a   1.000
_cell.length_b   1.000
_cell.length_c   1.000
_cell.angle_alpha   90.00
_cell.angle_beta   90.00
_cell.angle_gamma   90.00
#
_symmetry.space_group_name_H-M   'P 1'
#
loop_
_entity.id
_entity.type
_entity.pdbx_description
1 polymer ?
#
loop_
_entity_poly.entity_id
_entity_poly.type
_entity_poly.pdbx_seq_one_letter_code
_entity_poly.pdbx_strand_id
1 'polypeptide(L)'
;GNWVELHQDDGKKFRCRLAAIIRSTGKYIFVNRSGMKVAEYHRQGLAVAIKNGQISTLDEGLLFDRALESVIGNLRSMKAGS
;
A
#
# COMPACT_ATOMS: atom_id res chain seq x y z
N GLY A 1 5.47 4.75 7.39
CA GLY A 1 4.50 3.64 7.33
C GLY A 1 4.25 3.33 5.88
N ASN A 2 4.28 2.05 5.51
CA ASN A 2 4.08 1.61 4.13
C ASN A 2 2.68 1.96 3.65
N TRP A 3 2.55 2.17 2.34
CA TRP A 3 1.25 2.37 1.71
C TRP A 3 0.46 1.07 1.67
N VAL A 4 -0.84 1.18 1.91
CA VAL A 4 -1.81 0.10 1.80
C VAL A 4 -2.95 0.52 0.90
N GLU A 5 -3.55 -0.45 0.23
CA GLU A 5 -4.78 -0.29 -0.54
C GLU A 5 -5.95 -0.81 0.29
N LEU A 6 -6.94 0.06 0.53
CA LEU A 6 -8.24 -0.30 1.11
C LEU A 6 -9.23 -0.57 0.00
N HIS A 7 -9.93 -1.70 0.06
CA HIS A 7 -10.98 -2.07 -0.88
C HIS A 7 -12.32 -1.86 -0.17
N GLN A 8 -13.17 -0.99 -0.73
CA GLN A 8 -14.54 -0.81 -0.26
C GLN A 8 -15.49 -1.75 -0.99
N ASP A 9 -16.64 -1.99 -0.36
CA ASP A 9 -17.68 -2.89 -0.88
C ASP A 9 -18.29 -2.41 -2.21
N ASP A 10 -18.15 -1.11 -2.53
CA ASP A 10 -18.55 -0.52 -3.82
C ASP A 10 -17.50 -0.72 -4.93
N GLY A 11 -16.45 -1.49 -4.67
CA GLY A 11 -15.35 -1.75 -5.59
C GLY A 11 -14.31 -0.63 -5.68
N LYS A 12 -14.48 0.49 -4.95
CA LYS A 12 -13.48 1.55 -4.92
C LYS A 12 -12.26 1.14 -4.12
N LYS A 13 -11.10 1.60 -4.59
CA LYS A 13 -9.79 1.35 -3.99
C LYS A 13 -9.16 2.66 -3.55
N PHE A 14 -8.74 2.72 -2.29
CA PHE A 14 -8.12 3.91 -1.73
C PHE A 14 -6.72 3.60 -1.21
N ARG A 15 -5.75 4.40 -1.64
CA ARG A 15 -4.41 4.34 -1.08
C ARG A 15 -4.35 5.17 0.18
N CYS A 16 -3.91 4.54 1.26
CA CYS A 16 -3.72 5.18 2.54
C CYS A 16 -2.52 4.59 3.26
N ARG A 17 -2.12 5.18 4.38
CA ARG A 17 -1.08 4.65 5.25
C ARG A 17 -1.51 4.73 6.70
N LEU A 18 -1.00 3.84 7.53
CA LEU A 18 -1.17 3.92 8.97
C LEU A 18 -0.40 5.14 9.50
N ALA A 19 -1.10 6.09 10.10
CA ALA A 19 -0.52 7.33 10.65
C ALA A 19 -0.37 7.30 12.17
N ALA A 20 -1.30 6.65 12.87
CA ALA A 20 -1.29 6.62 14.32
C ALA A 20 -1.89 5.33 14.88
N ILE A 21 -1.39 4.92 16.04
CA ILE A 21 -1.94 3.86 16.87
C ILE A 21 -2.24 4.47 18.24
N ILE A 22 -3.51 4.59 18.59
CA ILE A 22 -3.95 5.15 19.87
C ILE A 22 -4.12 3.99 20.84
N ARG A 23 -3.11 3.76 21.69
CA ARG A 23 -3.07 2.58 22.59
C ARG A 23 -4.20 2.56 23.61
N SER A 24 -4.58 3.72 24.14
CA SER A 24 -5.65 3.84 25.15
C SER A 24 -7.02 3.37 24.63
N THR A 25 -7.26 3.49 23.32
CA THR A 25 -8.53 3.09 22.69
C THR A 25 -8.38 1.88 21.76
N GLY A 26 -7.15 1.40 21.55
CA GLY A 26 -6.83 0.31 20.62
C GLY A 26 -7.13 0.62 19.16
N LYS A 27 -7.10 1.90 18.77
CA LYS A 27 -7.48 2.38 17.44
C LYS A 27 -6.27 2.55 16.51
N TYR A 28 -6.47 2.23 15.24
CA TYR A 28 -5.52 2.36 14.15
C TYR A 28 -6.08 3.37 13.15
N ILE A 29 -5.35 4.47 12.91
CA ILE A 29 -5.81 5.59 12.07
C ILE A 29 -5.07 5.57 10.74
N PHE A 30 -5.84 5.44 9.66
CA PHE A 30 -5.34 5.47 8.29
C PHE A 30 -5.61 6.81 7.63
N VAL A 31 -4.62 7.35 6.93
CA VAL A 31 -4.70 8.65 6.26
C VAL A 31 -4.30 8.57 4.80
N ASN A 32 -4.82 9.49 3.98
CA ASN A 32 -4.43 9.65 2.58
C ASN A 32 -3.12 10.47 2.44
N ARG A 33 -2.74 10.78 1.20
CA ARG A 33 -1.56 11.61 0.86
C ARG A 33 -1.56 13.00 1.49
N SER A 34 -2.74 13.57 1.73
CA SER A 34 -2.89 14.90 2.33
C SER A 34 -2.94 14.85 3.86
N GLY A 35 -2.81 13.66 4.47
CA GLY A 35 -2.89 13.47 5.92
C GLY A 35 -4.32 13.42 6.47
N MET A 36 -5.35 13.44 5.62
CA MET A 36 -6.74 13.35 6.04
C MET A 36 -7.11 11.92 6.41
N LYS A 37 -7.84 11.73 7.52
CA LYS A 37 -8.34 10.41 7.97
C LYS A 37 -9.24 9.80 6.90
N VAL A 38 -8.89 8.60 6.46
CA VAL A 38 -9.66 7.79 5.51
C VAL A 38 -10.42 6.69 6.23
N ALA A 39 -9.76 6.02 7.19
CA ALA A 39 -10.36 4.91 7.92
C ALA A 39 -9.83 4.83 9.35
N GLU A 40 -10.62 4.17 10.20
CA GLU A 40 -10.31 3.89 11.59
C GLU A 40 -10.73 2.46 11.90
N TYR A 41 -9.82 1.67 12.47
CA TYR A 41 -10.09 0.30 12.86
C TYR A 41 -9.66 0.05 14.30
N HIS A 42 -10.42 -0.77 15.02
CA HIS A 42 -9.90 -1.45 16.20
C HIS A 42 -9.03 -2.64 15.77
N ARG A 43 -8.16 -3.11 16.68
CA ARG A 43 -7.24 -4.24 16.40
C ARG A 43 -7.92 -5.45 15.75
N GLN A 44 -9.07 -5.87 16.27
CA GLN A 44 -9.81 -7.03 15.74
C GLN A 44 -10.39 -6.73 14.35
N GLY A 45 -11.02 -5.56 14.17
CA GLY A 45 -11.57 -5.14 12.87
C GLY A 45 -10.48 -5.03 11.80
N LEU A 46 -9.31 -4.53 12.16
CA LEU A 46 -8.15 -4.46 11.27
C LEU A 46 -7.68 -5.86 10.85
N ALA A 47 -7.57 -6.79 11.80
CA ALA A 47 -7.15 -8.17 11.50
C ALA A 47 -8.15 -8.87 10.57
N VAL A 48 -9.45 -8.69 10.79
CA VAL A 48 -10.51 -9.24 9.92
C VAL A 48 -10.44 -8.62 8.53
N ALA A 49 -10.29 -7.29 8.43
CA ALA A 49 -10.21 -6.59 7.14
C ALA A 49 -8.99 -7.06 6.32
N ILE A 50 -7.83 -7.25 6.97
CA ILE A 50 -6.64 -7.83 6.32
C ILE A 50 -6.91 -9.27 5.87
N LYS A 51 -7.46 -10.12 6.75
CA LYS A 51 -7.75 -11.53 6.44
C LYS A 51 -8.73 -11.67 5.26
N ASN A 52 -9.68 -10.76 5.14
CA ASN A 52 -10.68 -10.75 4.08
C ASN A 52 -10.17 -10.09 2.78
N GLY A 53 -8.92 -9.63 2.73
CA GLY A 53 -8.35 -8.96 1.57
C GLY A 53 -8.82 -7.52 1.36
N GLN A 54 -9.59 -6.95 2.31
CA GLN A 54 -10.05 -5.56 2.25
C GLN A 54 -8.91 -4.56 2.47
N ILE A 55 -7.79 -5.02 3.03
CA ILE A 55 -6.57 -4.23 3.17
C ILE A 55 -5.40 -5.04 2.63
N SER A 56 -4.72 -4.51 1.63
CA SER A 56 -3.53 -5.11 1.03
C SER A 56 -2.35 -4.16 1.08
N THR A 57 -1.16 -4.64 1.45
CA THR A 57 0.06 -3.84 1.39
C THR A 57 0.46 -3.59 -0.06
N LEU A 58 0.79 -2.34 -0.39
CA LEU A 58 1.41 -2.03 -1.67
C LEU A 58 2.90 -2.31 -1.51
N ASP A 59 3.37 -3.42 -2.06
CA ASP A 59 4.77 -3.80 -1.99
C ASP A 59 5.58 -2.93 -2.97
N GLU A 60 6.35 -1.99 -2.44
CA GLU A 60 7.24 -1.13 -3.22
C GLU A 60 8.46 -1.89 -3.78
N GLY A 61 8.79 -3.08 -3.23
CA GLY A 61 9.93 -3.90 -3.66
C GLY A 61 9.77 -4.45 -5.08
N LEU A 62 8.58 -4.97 -5.40
CA LEU A 62 8.26 -5.49 -6.74
C LEU A 62 8.18 -4.41 -7.83
N LEU A 63 7.83 -3.18 -7.45
CA LEU A 63 7.83 -2.03 -8.37
C LEU A 63 9.25 -1.57 -8.70
N PHE A 64 10.15 -1.62 -7.71
CA PHE A 64 11.56 -1.31 -7.91
C PHE A 64 12.24 -2.35 -8.80
N ASP A 65 12.03 -3.65 -8.55
CA ASP A 65 12.57 -4.73 -9.38
C ASP A 65 12.11 -4.63 -10.85
N ARG A 66 10.83 -4.30 -11.09
CA ARG A 66 10.31 -4.12 -12.47
C ARG A 66 10.86 -2.88 -13.17
N ALA A 67 11.00 -1.76 -12.45
CA ALA A 67 11.60 -0.55 -13.01
C ALA A 67 13.08 -0.78 -13.33
N LEU A 68 13.79 -1.48 -12.44
CA LEU A 68 15.19 -1.85 -12.59
C LEU A 68 15.40 -2.82 -13.76
N GLU A 69 14.56 -3.86 -13.90
CA GLU A 69 14.56 -4.76 -15.05
C GLU A 69 14.32 -4.01 -16.37
N SER A 70 13.38 -3.06 -16.41
CA SER A 70 13.08 -2.27 -17.61
C SER A 70 14.27 -1.40 -18.05
N VAL A 71 14.99 -0.80 -17.09
CA VAL A 71 16.20 -0.01 -17.38
C VAL A 71 17.35 -0.90 -17.84
N ILE A 72 17.57 -2.05 -17.19
CA ILE A 72 18.62 -3.02 -17.57
C ILE A 72 18.35 -3.61 -18.96
N GLY A 73 17.09 -3.93 -19.28
CA GLY A 73 16.68 -4.41 -20.60
C GLY A 73 17.01 -3.41 -21.71
N ASN A 74 16.73 -2.12 -21.48
CA ASN A 74 17.03 -1.05 -22.44
C ASN A 74 18.54 -0.84 -22.64
N LEU A 75 19.35 -0.93 -21.58
CA LEU A 75 20.81 -0.79 -21.67
C LEU A 75 21.47 -1.94 -22.46
N ARG A 76 20.97 -3.18 -22.32
CA ARG A 76 21.48 -4.33 -23.08
C ARG A 76 21.13 -4.24 -24.57
N SER A 77 19.95 -3.72 -24.90
CA SER A 77 19.53 -3.52 -26.29
C SER A 77 20.41 -2.49 -27.03
N MET A 78 20.84 -1.42 -26.34
CA MET A 78 21.70 -0.39 -26.96
C MET A 78 23.13 -0.85 -27.25
N LYS A 79 23.64 -1.89 -26.57
CA LYS A 79 25.02 -2.39 -26.77
C LYS A 79 25.12 -3.47 -27.85
N ALA A 80 24.00 -4.09 -28.24
CA ALA A 80 23.95 -5.14 -29.27
C ALA A 80 23.68 -4.60 -30.69
N GLY A 81 23.54 -3.27 -30.85
CA GLY A 81 23.40 -2.59 -32.13
C GLY A 81 24.64 -1.74 -32.46
N SER A 82 25.81 -2.36 -32.59
CA SER A 82 27.03 -1.78 -33.16
C SER A 82 27.83 -2.86 -33.86
#